data_AF-A0A7W8JTF0-F1
#
_entry.id   AF-A0A7W8JTF0-F1
#
_cell.length_a   1.000
_cell.length_b   1.000
_cell.length_c   1.000
_cell.angle_alpha   90.00
_cell.angle_beta   90.00
_cell.angle_gamma   90.00
#
_symmetry.space_group_name_H-M   'P 1'
#
loop_
_entity.id
_entity.type
_entity.pdbx_description
1 polymer ?
#
loop_
_entity_poly.entity_id
_entity_poly.type
_entity_poly.pdbx_seq_one_letter_code
_entity_poly.pdbx_strand_id
1 'polypeptide(L)'
;MSETSSRQSVNRQSGGRRKEGASPAPDVAMPEGKTSQTASGDVTGFQRLLTTAQIDADVAGIVADPATADARLTALLREALDRWGYGLHHLDHRAVLTDAGELQFFAGKTLVGRAGEDAEHLARSYASLSAPNADGLSDWSVLGEGYRTPIKSAAQLRVLIEDARDFETLWTSERGLFLRLWRRTENGQEVTAAEYAQPVNAAQLLGDAAWDAIQGIKDRALQRELMERSAKGGLLQAFLSARHKDAERHLGSLPETHFTVQSNVVRLTGPEARDYTAVRAAQKESADGLRAMQERAVKAMVDLLRSDLR
;
A
#
# COMPACT_ATOMS: atom_id res chain seq x y z
N MET A 1 52.20 19.71 45.70
CA MET A 1 52.19 19.83 47.16
C MET A 1 50.99 20.66 47.55
N SER A 2 50.26 20.17 48.57
CA SER A 2 49.26 20.87 49.39
C SER A 2 47.91 21.17 48.71
N GLU A 3 46.82 20.46 49.03
CA GLU A 3 46.02 20.50 50.28
C GLU A 3 45.40 21.90 50.51
N THR A 4 44.14 22.13 50.93
CA THR A 4 43.06 21.29 51.47
C THR A 4 41.81 22.18 51.67
N SER A 5 40.67 21.52 51.91
CA SER A 5 39.63 21.89 52.90
C SER A 5 38.50 22.89 52.57
N SER A 6 37.34 22.30 52.28
CA SER A 6 36.21 22.09 53.21
C SER A 6 35.70 23.23 54.10
N ARG A 7 34.36 23.47 54.04
CA ARG A 7 33.35 23.46 55.13
C ARG A 7 31.96 23.80 54.53
N GLN A 8 30.92 22.95 54.64
CA GLN A 8 29.96 22.79 55.78
C GLN A 8 29.30 24.14 56.17
N SER A 9 27.98 24.36 56.36
CA SER A 9 26.83 23.55 56.82
C SER A 9 25.54 24.40 56.64
N VAL A 10 24.36 23.86 56.27
CA VAL A 10 23.22 23.38 57.10
C VAL A 10 22.29 24.46 57.73
N ASN A 11 21.03 24.41 57.27
CA ASN A 11 19.72 24.59 57.95
C ASN A 11 19.13 25.95 58.41
N ARG A 12 17.84 26.13 58.00
CA ARG A 12 16.59 26.17 58.81
C ARG A 12 15.64 27.35 58.55
N GLN A 13 14.53 27.01 57.89
CA GLN A 13 13.11 27.25 58.24
C GLN A 13 12.64 28.56 58.91
N SER A 14 11.66 29.18 58.26
CA SER A 14 10.38 29.69 58.81
C SER A 14 9.54 30.11 57.58
N GLY A 15 8.25 29.81 57.39
CA GLY A 15 7.13 29.65 58.30
C GLY A 15 6.08 30.70 57.89
N GLY A 16 5.08 30.33 57.10
CA GLY A 16 4.06 31.27 56.61
C GLY A 16 2.80 30.57 56.09
N ARG A 17 1.79 30.48 56.96
CA ARG A 17 0.51 29.78 56.82
C ARG A 17 -0.52 30.69 56.13
N ARG A 18 -1.21 30.23 55.07
CA ARG A 18 -2.57 30.70 54.71
C ARG A 18 -3.44 29.53 54.30
N LYS A 19 -4.70 29.62 54.70
CA LYS A 19 -5.74 28.60 54.78
C LYS A 19 -6.89 29.02 53.84
N GLU A 20 -7.60 28.00 53.34
CA GLU A 20 -8.98 28.00 52.81
C GLU A 20 -9.24 28.33 51.34
N GLY A 21 -9.99 27.42 50.72
CA GLY A 21 -10.52 27.51 49.35
C GLY A 21 -10.76 26.15 48.72
N ALA A 22 -11.58 25.29 49.34
CA ALA A 22 -12.06 24.06 48.71
C ALA A 22 -13.19 24.39 47.72
N SER A 23 -13.05 23.97 46.47
CA SER A 23 -14.14 23.78 45.50
C SER A 23 -13.75 22.70 44.49
N PRO A 24 -14.74 21.95 43.99
CA PRO A 24 -14.58 20.54 43.63
C PRO A 24 -14.05 20.34 42.21
N ALA A 25 -13.46 19.16 41.99
CA ALA A 25 -13.04 18.68 40.68
C ALA A 25 -14.24 18.64 39.71
N PRO A 26 -14.08 19.02 38.43
CA PRO A 26 -15.09 18.73 37.44
C PRO A 26 -15.02 17.24 37.11
N ASP A 27 -16.13 16.54 37.36
CA ASP A 27 -16.44 15.26 36.73
C ASP A 27 -16.39 15.47 35.21
N VAL A 28 -15.27 15.09 34.60
CA VAL A 28 -15.20 14.92 33.15
C VAL A 28 -15.84 13.58 32.85
N ALA A 29 -17.14 13.64 32.58
CA ALA A 29 -17.85 12.56 31.91
C ALA A 29 -17.09 12.19 30.64
N MET A 30 -16.52 10.99 30.61
CA MET A 30 -15.96 10.39 29.40
C MET A 30 -17.10 10.16 28.41
N PRO A 31 -16.96 10.55 27.13
CA PRO A 31 -17.94 10.19 26.12
C PRO A 31 -17.75 8.72 25.75
N GLU A 32 -18.45 7.83 26.46
CA GLU A 32 -18.72 6.46 26.03
C GLU A 32 -19.57 6.54 24.75
N GLY A 33 -18.93 6.56 23.58
CA GLY A 33 -19.66 6.62 22.31
C GLY A 33 -18.84 6.79 21.04
N LYS A 34 -17.54 7.11 21.14
CA LYS A 34 -16.68 7.27 19.94
C LYS A 34 -15.90 6.01 19.55
N THR A 35 -15.52 5.17 20.50
CA THR A 35 -14.61 4.02 20.28
C THR A 35 -15.18 2.98 19.32
N SER A 36 -16.46 2.66 19.41
CA SER A 36 -17.09 1.65 18.53
C SER A 36 -17.28 2.12 17.09
N GLN A 37 -17.35 3.43 16.86
CA GLN A 37 -17.59 4.02 15.53
C GLN A 37 -16.28 4.19 14.74
N THR A 38 -15.16 4.49 15.41
CA THR A 38 -13.82 4.47 14.78
C THR A 38 -13.37 3.06 14.42
N ALA A 39 -13.56 2.09 15.32
CA ALA A 39 -13.14 0.71 15.07
C ALA A 39 -13.87 0.07 13.86
N SER A 40 -15.17 0.36 13.67
CA SER A 40 -15.93 -0.13 12.51
C SER A 40 -15.60 0.60 11.20
N GLY A 41 -15.23 1.89 11.28
CA GLY A 41 -14.75 2.67 10.14
C GLY A 41 -13.41 2.15 9.60
N ASP A 42 -12.46 1.86 10.47
CA ASP A 42 -11.12 1.40 10.09
C ASP A 42 -11.11 0.00 9.46
N VAL A 43 -11.92 -0.92 9.99
CA VAL A 43 -12.11 -2.26 9.41
C VAL A 43 -12.65 -2.15 7.98
N THR A 44 -13.67 -1.31 7.78
CA THR A 44 -14.27 -1.10 6.45
C THR A 44 -13.29 -0.40 5.51
N GLY A 45 -12.54 0.58 6.02
CA GLY A 45 -11.51 1.31 5.27
C GLY A 45 -10.41 0.39 4.77
N PHE A 46 -9.86 -0.46 5.63
CA PHE A 46 -8.82 -1.41 5.23
C PHE A 46 -9.35 -2.48 4.27
N GLN A 47 -10.56 -2.99 4.50
CA GLN A 47 -11.20 -3.92 3.57
C GLN A 47 -11.33 -3.34 2.16
N ARG A 48 -11.80 -2.09 2.04
CA ARG A 48 -11.90 -1.38 0.76
C ARG A 48 -10.53 -1.17 0.13
N LEU A 49 -9.54 -0.79 0.94
CA LEU A 49 -8.18 -0.62 0.47
C LEU A 49 -7.62 -1.94 -0.10
N LEU A 50 -7.78 -3.07 0.60
CA LEU A 50 -7.37 -4.41 0.13
C LEU A 50 -8.09 -4.84 -1.16
N THR A 51 -9.33 -4.39 -1.37
CA THR A 51 -10.08 -4.67 -2.61
C THR A 51 -9.40 -4.05 -3.83
N THR A 52 -8.75 -2.89 -3.71
CA THR A 52 -7.97 -2.28 -4.80
C THR A 52 -6.77 -3.13 -5.22
N ALA A 53 -6.24 -3.92 -4.29
CA ALA A 53 -5.21 -4.91 -4.53
C ALA A 53 -5.79 -6.29 -4.90
N GLN A 54 -7.12 -6.45 -4.98
CA GLN A 54 -7.82 -7.71 -5.24
C GLN A 54 -7.55 -8.79 -4.19
N ILE A 55 -7.46 -8.38 -2.93
CA ILE A 55 -7.32 -9.28 -1.78
C ILE A 55 -8.68 -9.37 -1.10
N ASP A 56 -9.26 -10.56 -1.12
CA ASP A 56 -10.48 -10.87 -0.38
C ASP A 56 -10.11 -11.46 0.98
N ALA A 57 -10.30 -10.67 2.03
CA ALA A 57 -9.97 -11.04 3.40
C ALA A 57 -11.14 -10.71 4.33
N ASP A 58 -11.25 -11.41 5.46
CA ASP A 58 -12.19 -11.07 6.52
C ASP A 58 -11.48 -10.20 7.58
N VAL A 59 -11.33 -8.91 7.31
CA VAL A 59 -10.65 -7.97 8.23
C VAL A 59 -11.38 -7.90 9.56
N ALA A 60 -12.72 -7.97 9.55
CA ALA A 60 -13.52 -7.94 10.77
C ALA A 60 -13.24 -9.16 11.66
N GLY A 61 -13.21 -10.36 11.07
CA GLY A 61 -12.85 -11.59 11.76
C GLY A 61 -11.40 -11.61 12.26
N ILE A 62 -10.47 -10.97 11.54
CA ILE A 62 -9.07 -10.83 11.98
C ILE A 62 -8.98 -9.93 13.22
N VAL A 63 -9.63 -8.76 13.20
CA VAL A 63 -9.63 -7.81 14.32
C VAL A 63 -10.33 -8.39 15.55
N ALA A 64 -11.30 -9.28 15.36
CA ALA A 64 -11.96 -10.00 16.45
C ALA A 64 -11.07 -11.06 17.14
N ASP A 65 -9.91 -11.41 16.59
CA ASP A 65 -8.88 -12.25 17.23
C ASP A 65 -7.58 -11.44 17.49
N PRO A 66 -7.52 -10.67 18.59
CA PRO A 66 -6.40 -9.77 18.87
C PRO A 66 -5.05 -10.47 19.01
N ALA A 67 -5.02 -11.76 19.37
CA ALA A 67 -3.78 -12.50 19.59
C ALA A 67 -2.96 -12.66 18.30
N THR A 68 -3.62 -12.66 17.14
CA THR A 68 -2.98 -12.84 15.83
C THR A 68 -3.25 -11.70 14.85
N ALA A 69 -4.06 -10.72 15.23
CA ALA A 69 -4.51 -9.62 14.37
C ALA A 69 -3.35 -8.91 13.67
N ASP A 70 -2.39 -8.35 14.40
CA ASP A 70 -1.28 -7.56 13.84
C ASP A 70 -0.47 -8.34 12.79
N ALA A 71 -0.16 -9.61 13.06
CA ALA A 71 0.60 -10.44 12.14
C ALA A 71 -0.18 -10.70 10.84
N ARG A 72 -1.48 -10.98 10.95
CA ARG A 72 -2.37 -11.24 9.80
C ARG A 72 -2.63 -9.97 8.99
N LEU A 73 -2.90 -8.84 9.66
CA LEU A 73 -3.09 -7.53 9.03
C LEU A 73 -1.80 -7.08 8.33
N THR A 74 -0.64 -7.31 8.95
CA THR A 74 0.66 -7.01 8.35
C THR A 74 0.91 -7.85 7.09
N ALA A 75 0.55 -9.14 7.10
CA ALA A 75 0.67 -9.99 5.92
C ALA A 75 -0.20 -9.47 4.76
N LEU A 76 -1.46 -9.10 5.03
CA LEU A 76 -2.36 -8.51 4.04
C LEU A 76 -1.85 -7.18 3.49
N LEU A 77 -1.32 -6.30 4.35
CA LEU A 77 -0.74 -5.03 3.92
C LEU A 77 0.47 -5.24 3.00
N ARG A 78 1.36 -6.16 3.35
CA ARG A 78 2.54 -6.48 2.52
C ARG A 78 2.14 -7.05 1.17
N GLU A 79 1.16 -7.93 1.14
CA GLU A 79 0.59 -8.46 -0.10
C GLU A 79 -0.06 -7.35 -0.95
N ALA A 80 -0.75 -6.40 -0.33
CA ALA A 80 -1.31 -5.26 -1.04
C ALA A 80 -0.20 -4.36 -1.64
N LEU A 81 0.87 -4.11 -0.89
CA LEU A 81 2.03 -3.34 -1.36
C LEU A 81 2.79 -4.05 -2.50
N ASP A 82 2.86 -5.37 -2.47
CA ASP A 82 3.39 -6.18 -3.58
C ASP A 82 2.59 -5.99 -4.86
N ARG A 83 1.29 -5.70 -4.75
CA ARG A 83 0.39 -5.52 -5.89
C ARG A 83 0.31 -4.07 -6.35
N TRP A 84 0.34 -3.10 -5.42
CA TRP A 84 0.30 -1.68 -5.76
C TRP A 84 1.58 -1.16 -6.42
N GLY A 85 2.72 -1.83 -6.22
CA GLY A 85 3.93 -1.57 -7.01
C GLY A 85 4.67 -0.29 -6.68
N TYR A 86 4.56 0.23 -5.45
CA TYR A 86 5.38 1.37 -4.99
C TYR A 86 6.88 1.04 -4.88
N GLY A 87 7.27 -0.24 -5.01
CA GLY A 87 8.64 -0.70 -4.97
C GLY A 87 9.33 -0.47 -3.62
N LEU A 88 8.59 -0.69 -2.53
CA LEU A 88 9.01 -0.44 -1.15
C LEU A 88 9.43 -1.72 -0.40
N HIS A 89 9.88 -2.75 -1.13
CA HIS A 89 10.25 -4.07 -0.56
C HIS A 89 11.45 -4.03 0.42
N HIS A 90 12.22 -2.95 0.36
CA HIS A 90 13.35 -2.67 1.23
C HIS A 90 12.93 -2.13 2.61
N LEU A 91 11.66 -1.74 2.77
CA LEU A 91 11.10 -1.25 4.04
C LEU A 91 10.36 -2.37 4.77
N ASP A 92 10.40 -2.34 6.09
CA ASP A 92 9.61 -3.22 6.95
C ASP A 92 8.21 -2.64 7.17
N HIS A 93 7.22 -3.12 6.40
CA HIS A 93 5.84 -2.67 6.55
C HIS A 93 5.11 -3.45 7.64
N ARG A 94 4.38 -2.72 8.50
CA ARG A 94 3.58 -3.29 9.60
C ARG A 94 2.21 -2.63 9.66
N ALA A 95 1.17 -3.43 9.89
CA ALA A 95 -0.16 -2.96 10.23
C ALA A 95 -0.41 -3.33 11.71
N VAL A 96 -0.73 -2.34 12.52
CA VAL A 96 -0.87 -2.48 13.98
C VAL A 96 -2.28 -2.04 14.40
N LEU A 97 -2.99 -2.93 15.07
CA LEU A 97 -4.26 -2.63 15.71
C LEU A 97 -3.99 -2.06 17.11
N THR A 98 -4.44 -0.83 17.35
CA THR A 98 -4.30 -0.17 18.65
C THR A 98 -5.39 -0.61 19.63
N ASP A 99 -5.19 -0.39 20.93
CA ASP A 99 -6.20 -0.63 21.97
C ASP A 99 -7.49 0.19 21.76
N ALA A 100 -7.39 1.31 21.03
CA ALA A 100 -8.53 2.14 20.64
C ALA A 100 -9.32 1.59 19.45
N GLY A 101 -8.88 0.48 18.86
CA GLY A 101 -9.45 -0.12 17.65
C GLY A 101 -9.04 0.59 16.36
N GLU A 102 -8.08 1.51 16.41
CA GLU A 102 -7.53 2.14 15.20
C GLU A 102 -6.51 1.23 14.53
N LEU A 103 -6.53 1.17 13.20
CA LEU A 103 -5.56 0.43 12.40
C LEU A 103 -4.54 1.38 11.77
N GLN A 104 -3.28 1.24 12.18
CA GLN A 104 -2.17 2.11 11.80
C GLN A 104 -1.15 1.38 10.91
N PHE A 105 -0.63 2.07 9.90
CA PHE A 105 0.35 1.53 8.95
C PHE A 105 1.71 2.17 9.17
N PHE A 106 2.74 1.34 9.27
CA PHE A 106 4.12 1.76 9.49
C PHE A 106 5.04 1.25 8.38
N ALA A 107 6.06 2.06 8.05
CA ALA A 107 7.23 1.65 7.28
C ALA A 107 8.48 1.84 8.17
N GLY A 108 8.99 0.75 8.71
CA GLY A 108 9.98 0.74 9.78
C GLY A 108 9.44 1.40 11.06
N LYS A 109 10.01 2.56 11.41
CA LYS A 109 9.60 3.38 12.57
C LYS A 109 8.65 4.52 12.21
N THR A 110 8.43 4.76 10.92
CA THR A 110 7.64 5.89 10.44
C THR A 110 6.18 5.49 10.33
N LEU A 111 5.28 6.26 10.95
CA LEU A 111 3.83 6.15 10.70
C LEU A 111 3.56 6.69 9.29
N VAL A 112 3.04 5.83 8.42
CA VAL A 112 2.68 6.17 7.04
C VAL A 112 1.26 6.71 6.98
N GLY A 113 0.37 6.13 7.78
CA GLY A 113 -1.06 6.45 7.71
C GLY A 113 -1.94 5.53 8.55
N ARG A 114 -3.25 5.63 8.33
CA ARG A 114 -4.30 4.91 9.05
C ARG A 114 -5.38 4.40 8.11
N ALA A 115 -6.04 3.29 8.45
CA ALA A 115 -7.06 2.70 7.59
C ALA A 115 -8.31 3.58 7.39
N GLY A 116 -8.72 4.33 8.41
CA GLY A 116 -9.87 5.23 8.35
C GLY A 116 -9.59 6.63 7.80
N GLU A 117 -8.36 6.90 7.34
CA GLU A 117 -8.03 8.18 6.74
C GLU A 117 -8.39 8.25 5.25
N ASP A 118 -8.28 9.45 4.68
CA ASP A 118 -8.53 9.68 3.27
C ASP A 118 -7.53 8.91 2.37
N ALA A 119 -8.04 8.19 1.37
CA ALA A 119 -7.22 7.31 0.53
C ALA A 119 -6.18 8.08 -0.30
N GLU A 120 -6.48 9.32 -0.71
CA GLU A 120 -5.51 10.19 -1.40
C GLU A 120 -4.34 10.53 -0.48
N HIS A 121 -4.63 10.82 0.80
CA HIS A 121 -3.58 11.05 1.79
C HIS A 121 -2.66 9.83 1.94
N LEU A 122 -3.22 8.64 2.13
CA LEU A 122 -2.44 7.42 2.29
C LEU A 122 -1.59 7.10 1.05
N ALA A 123 -2.17 7.25 -0.15
CA ALA A 123 -1.45 7.04 -1.41
C ALA A 123 -0.27 8.02 -1.56
N ARG A 124 -0.48 9.31 -1.23
CA ARG A 124 0.61 10.30 -1.22
C ARG A 124 1.71 9.96 -0.20
N SER A 125 1.33 9.48 0.98
CA SER A 125 2.30 9.06 2.00
C SER A 125 3.18 7.91 1.48
N TYR A 126 2.61 6.87 0.87
CA TYR A 126 3.40 5.81 0.24
C TYR A 126 4.22 6.29 -0.96
N ALA A 127 3.65 7.14 -1.82
CA ALA A 127 4.37 7.72 -2.96
C ALA A 127 5.59 8.54 -2.51
N SER A 128 5.52 9.23 -1.36
CA SER A 128 6.65 10.00 -0.81
C SER A 128 7.85 9.13 -0.38
N LEU A 129 7.63 7.83 -0.17
CA LEU A 129 8.67 6.85 0.14
C LEU A 129 9.24 6.19 -1.12
N SER A 130 8.58 6.36 -2.27
CA SER A 130 8.97 5.76 -3.54
C SER A 130 10.02 6.60 -4.28
N ALA A 131 10.74 5.96 -5.20
CA ALA A 131 11.68 6.60 -6.10
C ALA A 131 11.49 6.04 -7.53
N PRO A 132 10.44 6.45 -8.25
CA PRO A 132 10.18 5.98 -9.60
C PRO A 132 11.17 6.60 -10.60
N ASN A 133 11.65 5.78 -11.53
CA ASN A 133 12.47 6.22 -12.66
C ASN A 133 11.62 6.70 -13.84
N ALA A 134 12.27 6.96 -14.98
CA ALA A 134 11.60 7.46 -16.19
C ALA A 134 10.52 6.52 -16.74
N ASP A 135 10.65 5.21 -16.51
CA ASP A 135 9.67 4.20 -16.91
C ASP A 135 8.59 3.96 -15.83
N GLY A 136 8.65 4.69 -14.70
CA GLY A 136 7.75 4.51 -13.56
C GLY A 136 8.10 3.32 -12.66
N LEU A 137 9.26 2.68 -12.87
CA LEU A 137 9.73 1.56 -12.05
C LEU A 137 10.54 2.08 -10.87
N SER A 138 10.51 1.37 -9.74
CA SER A 138 11.29 1.78 -8.56
C SER A 138 12.79 1.60 -8.77
N ASP A 139 13.55 2.67 -8.48
CA ASP A 139 15.02 2.67 -8.42
C ASP A 139 15.57 2.12 -7.10
N TRP A 140 14.72 1.92 -6.10
CA TRP A 140 15.12 1.30 -4.85
C TRP A 140 15.51 -0.17 -5.05
N SER A 141 16.70 -0.51 -4.57
CA SER A 141 17.12 -1.90 -4.38
C SER A 141 16.34 -2.55 -3.26
N VAL A 142 15.90 -3.80 -3.44
CA VAL A 142 15.28 -4.60 -2.38
C VAL A 142 16.28 -4.99 -1.29
N LEU A 143 17.51 -5.34 -1.68
CA LEU A 143 18.54 -5.84 -0.76
C LEU A 143 19.50 -4.76 -0.26
N GLY A 144 19.46 -3.56 -0.86
CA GLY A 144 20.45 -2.52 -0.67
C GLY A 144 21.44 -2.41 -1.83
N GLU A 145 22.28 -1.38 -1.78
CA GLU A 145 23.27 -1.12 -2.83
C GLU A 145 24.30 -2.26 -2.95
N GLY A 146 24.73 -2.55 -4.19
CA GLY A 146 25.78 -3.54 -4.47
C GLY A 146 25.31 -4.94 -4.86
N TYR A 147 24.04 -5.30 -4.64
CA TYR A 147 23.51 -6.63 -5.00
C TYR A 147 22.93 -6.74 -6.41
N ARG A 148 22.61 -5.60 -7.03
CA ARG A 148 21.92 -5.53 -8.33
C ARG A 148 22.85 -5.93 -9.48
N THR A 149 22.40 -6.87 -10.30
CA THR A 149 23.13 -7.34 -11.50
C THR A 149 22.24 -7.35 -12.75
N PRO A 150 22.72 -6.92 -13.92
CA PRO A 150 21.99 -7.10 -15.17
C PRO A 150 21.97 -8.59 -15.55
N ILE A 151 20.82 -9.06 -16.04
CA ILE A 151 20.69 -10.40 -16.62
C ILE A 151 21.14 -10.35 -18.08
N LYS A 152 22.25 -11.03 -18.40
CA LYS A 152 22.80 -11.10 -19.77
C LYS A 152 22.44 -12.38 -20.50
N SER A 153 22.14 -13.47 -19.78
CA SER A 153 21.79 -14.77 -20.35
C SER A 153 21.03 -15.65 -19.37
N ALA A 154 20.32 -16.66 -19.90
CA ALA A 154 19.64 -17.67 -19.09
C ALA A 154 20.63 -18.50 -18.25
N ALA A 155 21.85 -18.74 -18.75
CA ALA A 155 22.90 -19.44 -18.00
C ALA A 155 23.37 -18.64 -16.78
N GLN A 156 23.55 -17.32 -16.91
CA GLN A 156 23.87 -16.46 -15.78
C GLN A 156 22.74 -16.50 -14.74
N LEU A 157 21.49 -16.38 -15.19
CA LEU A 157 20.34 -16.44 -14.28
C LEU A 157 20.26 -17.78 -13.55
N ARG A 158 20.56 -18.89 -14.23
CA ARG A 158 20.61 -20.21 -13.62
C ARG A 158 21.64 -20.29 -12.50
N VAL A 159 22.85 -19.79 -12.71
CA VAL A 159 23.90 -19.74 -11.66
C VAL A 159 23.47 -18.88 -10.47
N LEU A 160 22.82 -17.74 -10.72
CA LEU A 160 22.29 -16.90 -9.63
C LEU A 160 21.25 -17.66 -8.79
N ILE A 161 20.38 -18.44 -9.43
CA ILE A 161 19.33 -19.20 -8.74
C ILE A 161 19.91 -20.42 -8.03
N GLU A 162 20.69 -21.26 -8.70
CA GLU A 162 21.13 -22.53 -8.11
C GLU A 162 22.25 -22.31 -7.07
N ASP A 163 23.23 -21.45 -7.39
CA ASP A 163 24.50 -21.41 -6.66
C ASP A 163 24.72 -20.15 -5.80
N ALA A 164 24.11 -19.01 -6.16
CA ALA A 164 24.35 -17.78 -5.40
C ALA A 164 23.66 -17.79 -4.02
N ARG A 165 24.16 -16.93 -3.12
CA ARG A 165 23.46 -16.56 -1.88
C ARG A 165 22.38 -15.53 -2.22
N ASP A 166 22.39 -14.39 -1.55
CA ASP A 166 21.53 -13.27 -1.84
C ASP A 166 21.97 -12.58 -3.14
N PHE A 167 21.01 -12.27 -4.00
CA PHE A 167 21.24 -11.53 -5.24
C PHE A 167 20.01 -10.70 -5.57
N GLU A 168 20.19 -9.65 -6.36
CA GLU A 168 19.09 -8.89 -6.93
C GLU A 168 19.40 -8.62 -8.40
N THR A 169 18.37 -8.58 -9.25
CA THR A 169 18.54 -8.28 -10.67
C THR A 169 18.00 -6.89 -10.98
N LEU A 170 18.60 -6.23 -11.96
CA LEU A 170 18.01 -5.03 -12.54
C LEU A 170 16.70 -5.37 -13.26
N TRP A 171 15.80 -4.39 -13.35
CA TRP A 171 14.61 -4.50 -14.18
C TRP A 171 14.98 -4.88 -15.61
N THR A 172 14.32 -5.91 -16.12
CA THR A 172 14.51 -6.42 -17.48
C THR A 172 13.16 -6.45 -18.18
N SER A 173 13.05 -5.85 -19.37
CA SER A 173 11.81 -5.91 -20.14
C SER A 173 11.58 -7.31 -20.71
N GLU A 174 10.43 -7.91 -20.40
CA GLU A 174 10.01 -9.21 -20.92
C GLU A 174 8.49 -9.20 -21.18
N ARG A 175 8.06 -9.60 -22.39
CA ARG A 175 6.63 -9.77 -22.77
C ARG A 175 5.75 -8.51 -22.53
N GLY A 176 6.30 -7.31 -22.75
CA GLY A 176 5.58 -6.06 -22.52
C GLY A 176 5.41 -5.68 -21.04
N LEU A 177 6.11 -6.38 -20.14
CA LEU A 177 6.19 -6.12 -18.71
C LEU A 177 7.67 -5.93 -18.31
N PHE A 178 7.92 -5.62 -17.04
CA PHE A 178 9.26 -5.56 -16.46
C PHE A 178 9.42 -6.63 -15.38
N LEU A 179 10.48 -7.40 -15.47
CA LEU A 179 10.84 -8.47 -14.53
C LEU A 179 12.01 -8.02 -13.67
N ARG A 180 11.93 -8.29 -12.37
CA ARG A 180 13.10 -8.43 -11.52
C ARG A 180 12.96 -9.63 -10.60
N LEU A 181 14.11 -10.11 -10.14
CA LEU A 181 14.27 -11.20 -9.19
C LEU A 181 15.19 -10.79 -8.07
N TRP A 182 14.92 -11.29 -6.88
CA TRP A 182 15.84 -11.24 -5.76
C TRP A 182 15.76 -12.48 -4.88
N ARG A 183 16.83 -12.73 -4.13
CA ARG A 183 16.85 -13.69 -3.02
C ARG A 183 17.32 -12.99 -1.76
N ARG A 184 16.62 -13.24 -0.65
CA ARG A 184 17.09 -12.89 0.70
C ARG A 184 16.72 -13.96 1.70
N THR A 185 17.42 -13.96 2.82
CA THR A 185 17.05 -14.77 3.98
C THR A 185 16.00 -14.03 4.83
N GLU A 186 14.82 -14.61 4.99
CA GLU A 186 13.75 -14.12 5.86
C GLU A 186 13.47 -15.18 6.94
N ASN A 187 13.49 -14.80 8.21
CA ASN A 187 13.17 -15.70 9.33
C ASN A 187 13.96 -17.03 9.31
N GLY A 188 15.22 -16.99 8.86
CA GLY A 188 16.09 -18.16 8.75
C GLY A 188 15.81 -19.06 7.54
N GLN A 189 14.95 -18.64 6.61
CA GLN A 189 14.65 -19.36 5.37
C GLN A 189 15.08 -18.53 4.16
N GLU A 190 15.67 -19.17 3.16
CA GLU A 190 15.94 -18.53 1.88
C GLU A 190 14.63 -18.34 1.12
N VAL A 191 14.38 -17.11 0.67
CA VAL A 191 13.21 -16.71 -0.10
C VAL A 191 13.67 -16.13 -1.43
N THR A 192 13.26 -16.74 -2.54
CA THR A 192 13.48 -16.19 -3.89
C THR A 192 12.17 -15.65 -4.41
N ALA A 193 12.19 -14.38 -4.81
CA ALA A 193 11.01 -13.69 -5.33
C ALA A 193 11.18 -13.38 -6.82
N ALA A 194 10.09 -13.54 -7.56
CA ALA A 194 9.94 -13.08 -8.93
C ALA A 194 8.84 -12.01 -8.96
N GLU A 195 9.21 -10.81 -9.41
CA GLU A 195 8.28 -9.68 -9.54
C GLU A 195 8.16 -9.30 -11.00
N TYR A 196 6.92 -9.28 -11.47
CA TYR A 196 6.55 -8.57 -12.68
C TYR A 196 5.87 -7.27 -12.32
N ALA A 197 6.20 -6.23 -13.07
CA ALA A 197 5.59 -4.91 -12.96
C ALA A 197 5.20 -4.39 -14.35
N GLN A 198 4.09 -3.68 -14.39
CA GLN A 198 3.70 -2.81 -15.47
C GLN A 198 3.19 -1.54 -14.81
N PRO A 199 4.04 -0.49 -14.73
CA PRO A 199 3.63 0.79 -14.20
C PRO A 199 2.40 1.29 -14.96
N VAL A 200 1.32 1.51 -14.23
CA VAL A 200 0.07 2.07 -14.76
C VAL A 200 -0.32 3.20 -13.84
N ASN A 201 -0.45 4.40 -14.39
CA ASN A 201 -0.98 5.53 -13.63
C ASN A 201 -2.50 5.30 -13.40
N ALA A 202 -2.97 5.42 -12.16
CA ALA A 202 -4.40 5.32 -11.84
C ALA A 202 -5.27 6.28 -12.67
N ALA A 203 -4.76 7.47 -13.01
CA ALA A 203 -5.44 8.41 -13.90
C ALA A 203 -5.58 7.88 -15.34
N GLN A 204 -4.59 7.13 -15.83
CA GLN A 204 -4.67 6.47 -17.14
C GLN A 204 -5.71 5.34 -17.10
N LEU A 205 -5.70 4.52 -16.05
CA LEU A 205 -6.70 3.47 -15.85
C LEU A 205 -8.13 4.03 -15.82
N LEU A 206 -8.33 5.16 -15.14
CA LEU A 206 -9.62 5.87 -15.12
C LEU A 206 -10.01 6.39 -16.50
N GLY A 207 -9.04 6.88 -17.29
CA GLY A 207 -9.26 7.30 -18.67
C GLY A 207 -9.71 6.15 -19.57
N ASP A 208 -9.02 5.00 -19.48
CA ASP A 208 -9.33 3.79 -20.24
C ASP A 208 -10.70 3.22 -19.83
N ALA A 209 -10.99 3.18 -18.52
CA ALA A 209 -12.29 2.77 -18.02
C ALA A 209 -13.42 3.74 -18.43
N ALA A 210 -13.16 5.05 -18.46
CA ALA A 210 -14.13 6.03 -18.94
C ALA A 210 -14.42 5.84 -20.44
N TRP A 211 -13.41 5.53 -21.25
CA TRP A 211 -13.59 5.17 -22.65
C TRP A 211 -14.52 3.96 -22.81
N ASP A 212 -14.24 2.86 -22.12
CA ASP A 212 -15.05 1.63 -22.17
C ASP A 212 -16.46 1.82 -21.60
N ALA A 213 -16.60 2.66 -20.58
CA ALA A 213 -17.90 3.03 -20.02
C ALA A 213 -18.75 3.76 -21.07
N ILE A 214 -18.18 4.74 -21.79
CA ILE A 214 -18.90 5.48 -22.84
C ILE A 214 -19.20 4.57 -24.04
N GLN A 215 -18.27 3.72 -24.47
CA GLN A 215 -18.50 2.78 -25.57
C GLN A 215 -19.63 1.79 -25.30
N GLY A 216 -19.87 1.46 -24.02
CA GLY A 216 -20.98 0.59 -23.61
C GLY A 216 -22.35 1.25 -23.50
N ILE A 217 -22.47 2.57 -23.75
CA ILE A 217 -23.76 3.28 -23.69
C ILE A 217 -24.63 2.86 -24.90
N LYS A 218 -25.86 2.39 -24.61
CA LYS A 218 -26.81 1.97 -25.66
C LYS A 218 -27.36 3.13 -26.48
N ASP A 219 -27.51 4.31 -25.86
CA ASP A 219 -27.97 5.53 -26.53
C ASP A 219 -26.85 6.14 -27.39
N ARG A 220 -27.01 6.03 -28.71
CA ARG A 220 -26.03 6.55 -29.69
C ARG A 220 -25.95 8.08 -29.72
N ALA A 221 -27.01 8.79 -29.35
CA ALA A 221 -26.98 10.25 -29.31
C ALA A 221 -26.14 10.72 -28.13
N LEU A 222 -26.42 10.19 -26.92
CA LEU A 222 -25.64 10.45 -25.72
C LEU A 222 -24.17 10.03 -25.89
N GLN A 223 -23.92 8.87 -26.50
CA GLN A 223 -22.56 8.40 -26.77
C GLN A 223 -21.77 9.39 -27.64
N ARG A 224 -22.36 9.89 -28.73
CA ARG A 224 -21.70 10.87 -29.62
C ARG A 224 -21.46 12.21 -28.92
N GLU A 225 -22.44 12.68 -28.16
CA GLU A 225 -22.32 13.92 -27.38
C GLU A 225 -21.16 13.85 -26.37
N LEU A 226 -21.02 12.73 -25.65
CA LEU A 226 -19.92 12.53 -24.71
C LEU A 226 -18.56 12.46 -25.41
N MET A 227 -18.50 11.84 -26.59
CA MET A 227 -17.29 11.78 -27.42
C MET A 227 -16.90 13.15 -27.98
N GLU A 228 -17.86 14.00 -28.33
CA GLU A 228 -17.59 15.39 -28.75
C GLU A 228 -17.12 16.26 -27.57
N ARG A 229 -17.68 16.05 -26.38
CA ARG A 229 -17.26 16.76 -25.15
C ARG A 229 -15.86 16.34 -24.69
N SER A 230 -15.51 15.07 -24.86
CA SER A 230 -14.19 14.57 -24.45
C SER A 230 -13.05 15.23 -25.23
N ALA A 231 -13.29 15.68 -26.47
CA ALA A 231 -12.33 16.44 -27.25
C ALA A 231 -11.95 17.81 -26.64
N LYS A 232 -12.76 18.35 -25.71
CA LYS A 232 -12.52 19.65 -25.07
C LYS A 232 -12.03 19.56 -23.61
N GLY A 233 -12.46 18.54 -22.87
CA GLY A 233 -12.17 18.39 -21.43
C GLY A 233 -11.59 17.03 -21.02
N GLY A 234 -11.34 16.13 -21.97
CA GLY A 234 -10.93 14.75 -21.67
C GLY A 234 -12.11 13.82 -21.38
N LEU A 235 -11.87 12.51 -21.52
CA LEU A 235 -12.89 11.46 -21.43
C LEU A 235 -13.57 11.39 -20.06
N LEU A 236 -12.77 11.41 -18.99
CA LEU A 236 -13.29 11.32 -17.62
C LEU A 236 -14.16 12.53 -17.26
N GLN A 237 -13.72 13.75 -17.57
CA GLN A 237 -14.49 14.97 -17.29
C GLN A 237 -15.82 14.98 -18.07
N ALA A 238 -15.79 14.59 -19.35
CA ALA A 238 -17.00 14.49 -20.17
C ALA A 238 -17.99 13.49 -19.55
N PHE A 239 -17.51 12.32 -19.11
CA PHE A 239 -18.33 11.31 -18.46
C PHE A 239 -18.93 11.80 -17.13
N LEU A 240 -18.11 12.39 -16.25
CA LEU A 240 -18.56 12.90 -14.95
C LEU A 240 -19.53 14.07 -15.08
N SER A 241 -19.39 14.92 -16.11
CA SER A 241 -20.31 16.04 -16.36
C SER A 241 -21.75 15.59 -16.68
N ALA A 242 -21.92 14.36 -17.16
CA ALA A 242 -23.23 13.76 -17.41
C ALA A 242 -23.80 13.02 -16.17
N ARG A 243 -23.09 13.07 -15.04
CA ARG A 243 -23.54 12.55 -13.74
C ARG A 243 -24.03 13.67 -12.84
N HIS A 244 -24.38 13.32 -11.60
CA HIS A 244 -24.74 14.32 -10.59
C HIS A 244 -23.54 15.19 -10.22
N LYS A 245 -23.82 16.42 -9.79
CA LYS A 245 -22.81 17.47 -9.49
C LYS A 245 -21.69 17.07 -8.51
N ASP A 246 -21.92 16.04 -7.70
CA ASP A 246 -21.00 15.57 -6.65
C ASP A 246 -20.20 14.32 -7.06
N ALA A 247 -20.41 13.79 -8.28
CA ALA A 247 -19.80 12.52 -8.73
C ALA A 247 -18.27 12.56 -8.76
N GLU A 248 -17.70 13.69 -9.20
CA GLU A 248 -16.25 13.91 -9.19
C GLU A 248 -15.68 13.88 -7.77
N ARG A 249 -16.37 14.54 -6.83
CA ARG A 249 -15.96 14.55 -5.42
C ARG A 249 -16.03 13.16 -4.80
N HIS A 250 -17.11 12.41 -5.07
CA HIS A 250 -17.25 11.05 -4.56
C HIS A 250 -16.19 10.13 -5.17
N LEU A 251 -15.97 10.18 -6.48
CA LEU A 251 -14.91 9.41 -7.14
C LEU A 251 -13.54 9.73 -6.54
N GLY A 252 -13.23 11.00 -6.30
CA GLY A 252 -11.98 11.43 -5.67
C GLY A 252 -11.76 10.87 -4.25
N SER A 253 -12.83 10.51 -3.53
CA SER A 253 -12.72 9.90 -2.20
C SER A 253 -12.56 8.37 -2.21
N LEU A 254 -12.73 7.73 -3.36
CA LEU A 254 -12.65 6.28 -3.48
C LEU A 254 -11.21 5.79 -3.54
N PRO A 255 -10.84 4.72 -2.80
CA PRO A 255 -9.50 4.12 -2.88
C PRO A 255 -9.09 3.71 -4.29
N GLU A 256 -10.02 3.24 -5.11
CA GLU A 256 -9.79 2.79 -6.49
C GLU A 256 -9.24 3.91 -7.40
N THR A 257 -9.42 5.17 -7.03
CA THR A 257 -8.90 6.34 -7.74
C THR A 257 -7.42 6.58 -7.46
N HIS A 258 -6.91 6.07 -6.34
CA HIS A 258 -5.55 6.32 -5.84
C HIS A 258 -4.66 5.08 -5.81
N PHE A 259 -5.27 3.89 -5.74
CA PHE A 259 -4.60 2.61 -5.68
C PHE A 259 -5.06 1.70 -6.81
N THR A 260 -4.10 1.07 -7.48
CA THR A 260 -4.36 0.05 -8.50
C THR A 260 -3.23 -0.97 -8.54
N VAL A 261 -3.49 -2.11 -9.17
CA VAL A 261 -2.50 -3.18 -9.32
C VAL A 261 -1.51 -2.82 -10.42
N GLN A 262 -0.25 -2.70 -10.05
CA GLN A 262 0.88 -2.38 -10.95
C GLN A 262 1.95 -3.47 -10.97
N SER A 263 1.96 -4.35 -9.97
CA SER A 263 2.95 -5.43 -9.88
C SER A 263 2.34 -6.71 -9.31
N ASN A 264 3.10 -7.79 -9.39
CA ASN A 264 2.76 -9.06 -8.74
C ASN A 264 4.04 -9.77 -8.33
N VAL A 265 4.09 -10.29 -7.10
CA VAL A 265 5.28 -10.95 -6.55
C VAL A 265 4.92 -12.39 -6.18
N VAL A 266 5.66 -13.35 -6.75
CA VAL A 266 5.60 -14.76 -6.33
C VAL A 266 6.87 -15.09 -5.57
N ARG A 267 6.74 -15.70 -4.39
CA ARG A 267 7.85 -16.07 -3.50
C ARG A 267 7.96 -17.57 -3.36
N LEU A 268 9.17 -18.09 -3.52
CA LEU A 268 9.52 -19.50 -3.33
C LEU A 268 10.43 -19.62 -2.10
N THR A 269 10.24 -20.67 -1.31
CA THR A 269 11.03 -20.96 -0.12
C THR A 269 11.61 -22.38 -0.17
N GLY A 270 12.58 -22.68 0.70
CA GLY A 270 13.15 -24.03 0.79
C GLY A 270 13.86 -24.47 -0.50
N PRO A 271 13.78 -25.76 -0.89
CA PRO A 271 14.47 -26.26 -2.08
C PRO A 271 14.04 -25.56 -3.38
N GLU A 272 12.77 -25.17 -3.49
CA GLU A 272 12.23 -24.51 -4.69
C GLU A 272 12.83 -23.12 -4.90
N ALA A 273 13.25 -22.46 -3.82
CA ALA A 273 13.93 -21.17 -3.93
C ALA A 273 15.19 -21.27 -4.80
N ARG A 274 15.89 -22.41 -4.80
CA ARG A 274 17.11 -22.68 -5.59
C ARG A 274 16.87 -23.48 -6.87
N ASP A 275 15.64 -23.85 -7.18
CA ASP A 275 15.31 -24.60 -8.39
C ASP A 275 15.03 -23.64 -9.56
N TYR A 276 15.89 -23.68 -10.59
CA TYR A 276 15.72 -22.85 -11.79
C TYR A 276 14.36 -23.04 -12.47
N THR A 277 13.87 -24.27 -12.54
CA THR A 277 12.58 -24.60 -13.16
C THR A 277 11.43 -24.03 -12.34
N ALA A 278 11.48 -24.17 -11.02
CA ALA A 278 10.47 -23.59 -10.12
C ALA A 278 10.45 -22.07 -10.22
N VAL A 279 11.61 -21.42 -10.23
CA VAL A 279 11.71 -19.95 -10.39
C VAL A 279 11.16 -19.51 -11.76
N ARG A 280 11.41 -20.25 -12.84
CA ARG A 280 10.82 -19.93 -14.15
C ARG A 280 9.29 -20.13 -14.17
N ALA A 281 8.77 -21.10 -13.42
CA ALA A 281 7.32 -21.27 -13.24
C ALA A 281 6.73 -20.09 -12.45
N ALA A 282 7.37 -19.68 -11.34
CA ALA A 282 6.97 -18.51 -10.55
C ALA A 282 6.99 -17.21 -11.35
N GLN A 283 7.98 -17.02 -12.25
CA GLN A 283 8.00 -15.89 -13.18
C GLN A 283 6.77 -15.89 -14.10
N LYS A 284 6.42 -17.04 -14.66
CA LYS A 284 5.23 -17.16 -15.52
C LYS A 284 3.96 -16.87 -14.72
N GLU A 285 3.81 -17.45 -13.54
CA GLU A 285 2.69 -17.22 -12.64
C GLU A 285 2.56 -15.74 -12.26
N SER A 286 3.67 -15.09 -11.91
CA SER A 286 3.71 -13.68 -11.58
C SER A 286 3.20 -12.82 -12.76
N ALA A 287 3.72 -13.06 -13.97
CA ALA A 287 3.33 -12.33 -15.18
C ALA A 287 1.86 -12.56 -15.59
N ASP A 288 1.41 -13.83 -15.61
CA ASP A 288 0.04 -14.17 -15.99
C ASP A 288 -0.95 -13.65 -14.93
N GLY A 289 -0.58 -13.72 -13.65
CA GLY A 289 -1.34 -13.16 -12.54
C GLY A 289 -1.49 -11.64 -12.61
N LEU A 290 -0.41 -10.92 -12.94
CA LEU A 290 -0.45 -9.46 -13.11
C LEU A 290 -1.43 -9.04 -14.21
N ARG A 291 -1.35 -9.66 -15.39
CA ARG A 291 -2.26 -9.34 -16.51
C ARG A 291 -3.72 -9.58 -16.12
N ALA A 292 -4.00 -10.74 -15.53
CA ALA A 292 -5.35 -11.08 -15.09
C ALA A 292 -5.88 -10.12 -14.02
N MET A 293 -5.02 -9.66 -13.10
CA MET A 293 -5.39 -8.64 -12.13
C MET A 293 -5.69 -7.30 -12.82
N GLN A 294 -4.84 -6.82 -13.73
CA GLN A 294 -5.07 -5.56 -14.41
C GLN A 294 -6.35 -5.56 -15.26
N GLU A 295 -6.65 -6.65 -15.98
CA GLU A 295 -7.92 -6.81 -16.70
C GLU A 295 -9.13 -6.73 -15.76
N ARG A 296 -9.07 -7.36 -14.58
CA ARG A 296 -10.13 -7.26 -13.56
C ARG A 296 -10.24 -5.85 -12.99
N ALA A 297 -9.13 -5.16 -12.79
CA ALA A 297 -9.12 -3.78 -12.27
C ALA A 297 -9.79 -2.81 -13.25
N VAL A 298 -9.51 -2.92 -14.56
CA VAL A 298 -10.19 -2.13 -15.60
C VAL A 298 -11.70 -2.40 -15.55
N LYS A 299 -12.11 -3.67 -15.54
CA LYS A 299 -13.53 -4.03 -15.52
C LYS A 299 -14.25 -3.51 -14.27
N ALA A 300 -13.63 -3.65 -13.10
CA ALA A 300 -14.19 -3.14 -11.85
C ALA A 300 -14.35 -1.61 -11.90
N MET A 301 -13.38 -0.89 -12.48
CA MET A 301 -13.46 0.56 -12.67
C MET A 301 -14.58 0.96 -13.64
N VAL A 302 -14.76 0.23 -14.74
CA VAL A 302 -15.89 0.45 -15.68
C VAL A 302 -17.22 0.27 -14.96
N ASP A 303 -17.36 -0.80 -14.17
CA ASP A 303 -18.59 -1.09 -13.41
C ASP A 303 -18.84 -0.01 -12.35
N LEU A 304 -17.79 0.48 -11.68
CA LEU A 304 -17.87 1.60 -10.73
C LEU A 304 -18.34 2.89 -11.41
N LEU A 305 -17.77 3.26 -12.56
CA LEU A 305 -18.19 4.44 -13.32
C LEU A 305 -19.65 4.34 -13.84
N ARG A 306 -20.12 3.12 -14.10
CA ARG A 306 -21.52 2.86 -14.48
C ARG A 306 -22.48 2.87 -13.30
N SER A 307 -21.99 2.73 -12.07
CA SER A 307 -22.80 2.84 -10.86
C SER A 307 -23.28 4.28 -10.62
N ASP A 308 -24.14 4.46 -9.62
CA ASP A 308 -24.68 5.77 -9.27
C ASP A 308 -23.63 6.74 -8.68
N LEU A 309 -22.42 6.27 -8.33
CA LEU A 309 -21.34 7.08 -7.70
C LEU A 309 -21.84 7.91 -6.50
N ARG A 310 -22.78 7.36 -5.73
CA ARG A 310 -23.42 7.97 -4.56
C ARG A 310 -22.80 7.52 -3.25
#